data_AF-A0A432UIM7-F1
#
_entry.id   AF-A0A432UIM7-F1
#
_cell.length_a   1.000
_cell.length_b   1.000
_cell.length_c   1.000
_cell.angle_alpha   90.00
_cell.angle_beta   90.00
_cell.angle_gamma   90.00
#
_symmetry.space_group_name_H-M   'P 1'
#
loop_
_entity.id
_entity.type
_entity.pdbx_description
1 polymer ?
#
loop_
_entity_poly.entity_id
_entity_poly.type
_entity_poly.pdbx_seq_one_letter_code
_entity_poly.pdbx_strand_id
1 'polypeptide(L)'
;MKRGILILALLLVGACAPAQREVQTSPVQAEQVKEELLGLNVPIYPDFKLIPDKSFIYESGNIKVGRLVFRGRASIKDIVSFYKDALPQKGWEPLSITIYGNSAEMTFTTPDQILQIKAKKGFSETELVIQVGPKGELTKEN
;
A
#
# COMPACT_ATOMS: atom_id res chain seq x y z
N MET A 1 -13.10 -72.53 -27.61
CA MET A 1 -12.41 -72.66 -26.31
C MET A 1 -11.81 -71.29 -26.00
N LYS A 2 -12.53 -70.40 -25.30
CA LYS A 2 -12.52 -70.16 -23.84
C LYS A 2 -11.19 -69.57 -23.32
N ARG A 3 -11.32 -68.40 -22.66
CA ARG A 3 -10.43 -67.74 -21.66
C ARG A 3 -9.41 -66.75 -22.27
N GLY A 4 -9.24 -65.53 -21.78
CA GLY A 4 -9.74 -64.95 -20.54
C GLY A 4 -9.72 -63.42 -20.59
N ILE A 5 -10.80 -62.86 -20.07
CA ILE A 5 -10.91 -61.49 -19.57
C ILE A 5 -9.87 -61.34 -18.46
N LEU A 6 -8.97 -60.35 -18.58
CA LEU A 6 -8.23 -59.83 -17.42
C LEU A 6 -8.56 -58.34 -17.31
N ILE A 7 -9.42 -58.07 -16.34
CA ILE A 7 -9.78 -56.75 -15.82
C ILE A 7 -8.49 -56.08 -15.32
N LEU A 8 -8.12 -54.93 -15.88
CA LEU A 8 -7.18 -54.02 -15.22
C LEU A 8 -7.93 -52.78 -14.78
N ALA A 9 -7.87 -52.60 -13.46
CA ALA A 9 -8.74 -51.76 -12.66
C ALA A 9 -8.62 -50.27 -12.96
N LEU A 10 -9.80 -49.64 -12.92
CA LEU A 10 -10.09 -48.26 -12.57
C LEU A 10 -9.06 -47.65 -11.60
N LEU A 11 -8.41 -46.57 -12.02
CA LEU A 11 -7.79 -45.56 -11.14
C LEU A 11 -8.29 -44.19 -11.56
N LEU A 12 -9.49 -43.83 -11.09
CA LEU A 12 -9.98 -42.46 -11.07
C LEU A 12 -9.41 -41.81 -9.80
N VAL A 13 -8.29 -41.11 -9.93
CA VAL A 13 -7.78 -40.24 -8.87
C VAL A 13 -8.11 -38.80 -9.27
N GLY A 14 -8.97 -38.17 -8.48
CA GLY A 14 -9.45 -36.82 -8.71
C GLY A 14 -8.34 -35.76 -8.57
N ALA A 15 -8.45 -34.73 -9.38
CA ALA A 15 -7.69 -33.49 -9.22
C ALA A 15 -8.68 -32.31 -9.25
N CYS A 16 -9.33 -32.04 -8.12
CA CYS A 16 -9.82 -30.70 -7.86
C CYS A 16 -8.59 -29.85 -7.51
N ALA A 17 -8.00 -29.20 -8.51
CA ALA A 17 -7.08 -28.11 -8.25
C ALA A 17 -7.90 -26.92 -7.74
N PRO A 18 -7.68 -26.42 -6.51
CA PRO A 18 -8.16 -25.08 -6.19
C PRO A 18 -7.42 -24.12 -7.14
N ALA A 19 -8.19 -23.38 -7.95
CA ALA A 19 -7.66 -22.31 -8.76
C ALA A 19 -7.08 -21.25 -7.81
N GLN A 20 -5.78 -21.36 -7.54
CA GLN A 20 -5.05 -20.35 -6.81
C GLN A 20 -4.95 -19.15 -7.74
N ARG A 21 -5.81 -18.15 -7.52
CA ARG A 21 -5.60 -16.81 -8.07
C ARG A 21 -4.20 -16.40 -7.65
N GLU A 22 -3.27 -16.38 -8.60
CA GLU A 22 -1.98 -15.75 -8.39
C GLU A 22 -2.26 -14.28 -8.08
N VAL A 23 -2.18 -13.96 -6.79
CA VAL A 23 -2.04 -12.58 -6.34
C VAL A 23 -0.72 -12.12 -6.93
N GLN A 24 -0.78 -11.34 -8.01
CA GLN A 24 0.38 -10.71 -8.63
C GLN A 24 0.89 -9.63 -7.68
N THR A 25 1.61 -10.04 -6.64
CA THR A 25 2.61 -9.21 -5.97
C THR A 25 3.83 -9.19 -6.86
N SER A 26 3.76 -8.41 -7.95
CA SER A 26 4.94 -8.07 -8.75
C SER A 26 5.88 -7.24 -7.86
N PRO A 27 7.19 -7.52 -7.83
CA PRO A 27 8.15 -6.66 -7.16
C PRO A 27 8.20 -5.34 -7.93
N VAL A 28 7.52 -4.33 -7.39
CA VAL A 28 7.34 -3.04 -8.05
C VAL A 28 8.72 -2.39 -8.21
N GLN A 29 9.16 -2.23 -9.46
CA GLN A 29 10.42 -1.55 -9.78
C GLN A 29 10.26 -0.07 -9.38
N ALA A 30 11.28 0.51 -8.75
CA ALA A 30 11.22 1.84 -8.12
C ALA A 30 10.67 2.97 -9.04
N GLU A 31 10.92 2.87 -10.34
CA GLU A 31 10.38 3.77 -11.37
C GLU A 31 8.86 3.68 -11.53
N GLN A 32 8.27 2.48 -11.46
CA GLN A 32 6.82 2.26 -11.52
C GLN A 32 6.13 2.75 -10.24
N VAL A 33 6.77 2.56 -9.08
CA VAL A 33 6.27 3.08 -7.80
C VAL A 33 6.12 4.60 -7.87
N LYS A 34 7.01 5.30 -8.57
CA LYS A 34 7.01 6.77 -8.66
C LYS A 34 5.84 7.32 -9.47
N GLU A 35 5.52 6.76 -10.64
CA GLU A 35 4.38 7.23 -11.44
C GLU A 35 3.03 6.89 -10.80
N GLU A 36 2.93 5.70 -10.19
CA GLU A 36 1.72 5.27 -9.50
C GLU A 36 1.49 6.04 -8.18
N LEU A 37 2.58 6.47 -7.52
CA LEU A 37 2.56 7.43 -6.40
C LEU A 37 1.99 8.77 -6.80
N LEU A 38 2.38 9.28 -7.98
CA LEU A 38 1.99 10.59 -8.48
C LEU A 38 0.50 10.64 -8.83
N GLY A 39 -0.13 9.49 -9.08
CA GLY A 39 -1.57 9.37 -9.31
C GLY A 39 -2.46 9.66 -8.09
N LEU A 40 -1.88 9.76 -6.88
CA LEU A 40 -2.62 9.99 -5.63
C LEU A 40 -2.60 11.46 -5.18
N ASN A 41 -1.94 12.36 -5.92
CA ASN A 41 -1.79 13.78 -5.56
C ASN A 41 -1.25 14.00 -4.12
N VAL A 42 -0.45 13.07 -3.59
CA VAL A 42 0.21 13.23 -2.28
C VAL A 42 1.67 13.65 -2.52
N PRO A 43 2.09 14.84 -2.07
CA PRO A 43 3.46 15.28 -2.27
C PRO A 43 4.41 14.47 -1.37
N ILE A 44 5.60 14.16 -1.87
CA ILE A 44 6.67 13.54 -1.08
C ILE A 44 7.50 14.65 -0.47
N TYR A 45 7.89 14.49 0.80
CA TYR A 45 8.80 15.43 1.44
C TYR A 45 10.15 15.50 0.67
N PRO A 46 10.75 16.69 0.46
CA PRO A 46 11.99 16.83 -0.31
C PRO A 46 13.13 15.92 0.18
N ASP A 47 13.91 15.38 -0.75
CA ASP A 47 15.09 14.53 -0.50
C ASP A 47 14.82 13.20 0.23
N PHE A 48 13.55 12.80 0.38
CA PHE A 48 13.20 11.47 0.88
C PHE A 48 13.24 10.43 -0.25
N LYS A 49 13.93 9.32 0.02
CA LYS A 49 14.07 8.20 -0.92
C LYS A 49 13.12 7.07 -0.54
N LEU A 50 12.45 6.50 -1.55
CA LEU A 50 11.59 5.33 -1.39
C LEU A 50 12.38 4.12 -0.91
N ILE A 51 11.76 3.28 -0.09
CA ILE A 51 12.23 1.95 0.28
C ILE A 51 11.29 0.93 -0.37
N PRO A 52 11.64 0.40 -1.56
CA PRO A 52 10.76 -0.49 -2.33
C PRO A 52 10.32 -1.73 -1.54
N ASP A 53 11.25 -2.38 -0.84
CA ASP A 53 10.97 -3.62 -0.08
C ASP A 53 10.00 -3.46 1.09
N LYS A 54 9.73 -2.22 1.51
CA LYS A 54 8.76 -1.89 2.56
C LYS A 54 7.50 -1.21 2.02
N SER A 55 7.43 -1.05 0.71
CA SER A 55 6.39 -0.31 0.02
C SER A 55 5.59 -1.25 -0.87
N PHE A 56 4.29 -1.05 -0.93
CA PHE A 56 3.42 -1.77 -1.83
C PHE A 56 2.27 -0.88 -2.28
N ILE A 57 1.77 -1.18 -3.46
CA ILE A 57 0.49 -0.68 -3.96
C ILE A 57 -0.32 -1.90 -4.36
N TYR A 58 -1.60 -1.89 -4.00
CA TYR A 58 -2.55 -2.91 -4.36
C TYR A 58 -3.70 -2.26 -5.10
N GLU A 59 -3.98 -2.76 -6.30
CA GLU A 59 -5.09 -2.34 -7.13
C GLU A 59 -5.97 -3.55 -7.48
N SER A 60 -7.27 -3.42 -7.27
CA SER A 60 -8.25 -4.43 -7.65
C SER A 60 -9.59 -3.80 -7.98
N GLY A 61 -9.98 -3.87 -9.25
CA GLY A 61 -11.16 -3.17 -9.78
C GLY A 61 -11.04 -1.67 -9.52
N ASN A 62 -11.92 -1.15 -8.65
CA ASN A 62 -11.98 0.27 -8.29
C ASN A 62 -11.25 0.59 -6.97
N ILE A 63 -10.67 -0.42 -6.32
CA ILE A 63 -9.97 -0.27 -5.05
C ILE A 63 -8.49 -0.06 -5.32
N LYS A 64 -7.97 1.08 -4.87
CA LYS A 64 -6.54 1.39 -4.86
C LYS A 64 -6.09 1.67 -3.42
N VAL A 65 -5.14 0.89 -2.94
CA VAL A 65 -4.55 1.04 -1.60
C VAL A 65 -3.04 1.10 -1.73
N GLY A 66 -2.41 2.07 -1.08
CA GLY A 66 -0.96 2.23 -1.09
C GLY A 66 -0.40 2.31 0.31
N ARG A 67 0.75 1.66 0.55
CA ARG A 67 1.61 1.91 1.70
C ARG A 67 3.03 2.11 1.19
N LEU A 68 3.56 3.29 1.43
CA LEU A 68 4.83 3.72 0.86
C LEU A 68 5.73 4.20 1.98
N VAL A 69 6.94 3.67 2.02
CA VAL A 69 7.91 3.96 3.07
C VAL A 69 9.10 4.66 2.46
N PHE A 70 9.48 5.77 3.07
CA PHE A 70 10.57 6.61 2.65
C PHE A 70 11.56 6.86 3.79
N ARG A 71 12.79 7.20 3.46
CA ARG A 71 13.80 7.70 4.39
C ARG A 71 14.48 8.95 3.87
N GLY A 72 14.76 9.85 4.80
CA GLY A 72 15.49 11.08 4.53
C GLY A 72 15.89 11.79 5.81
N ARG A 73 16.43 13.01 5.69
CA ARG A 73 16.83 13.83 6.83
C ARG A 73 15.93 15.05 6.92
N ALA A 74 15.04 15.05 7.91
CA ALA A 74 14.23 16.21 8.27
C ALA A 74 13.81 16.11 9.73
N SER A 75 13.48 17.25 10.36
CA SER A 75 12.87 17.23 11.68
C SER A 75 11.39 16.84 11.57
N ILE A 76 10.82 16.31 12.66
CA ILE A 76 9.38 16.02 12.71
C ILE A 76 8.55 17.28 12.48
N LYS A 77 9.00 18.43 13.03
CA LYS A 77 8.32 19.71 12.88
C LYS A 77 8.23 20.14 11.42
N ASP A 78 9.34 20.03 10.67
CA ASP A 78 9.37 20.45 9.26
C ASP A 78 8.48 19.57 8.39
N ILE A 79 8.47 18.25 8.67
CA ILE A 79 7.58 17.31 7.98
C ILE A 79 6.11 17.66 8.25
N VAL A 80 5.74 17.91 9.51
CA VAL A 80 4.37 18.28 9.86
C VAL A 80 3.96 19.59 9.20
N SER A 81 4.82 20.62 9.25
CA SER A 81 4.56 21.91 8.58
C SER A 81 4.36 21.73 7.07
N PHE A 82 5.23 20.98 6.40
CA PHE A 82 5.12 20.71 4.97
C PHE A 82 3.76 20.11 4.60
N TYR A 83 3.31 19.08 5.31
CA TYR A 83 2.04 18.43 4.99
C TYR A 83 0.82 19.28 5.36
N LYS A 84 0.90 20.06 6.44
CA LYS A 84 -0.14 21.04 6.80
C LYS A 84 -0.35 22.09 5.72
N ASP A 85 0.71 22.50 5.05
CA ASP A 85 0.65 23.57 4.05
C ASP A 85 0.33 23.01 2.65
N ALA A 86 0.92 21.87 2.28
CA ALA A 86 0.82 21.33 0.93
C ALA A 86 -0.46 20.54 0.64
N LEU A 87 -0.99 19.80 1.63
CA LEU A 87 -2.14 18.92 1.41
C LEU A 87 -3.48 19.65 1.23
N PRO A 88 -3.82 20.70 1.99
CA PRO A 88 -5.05 21.46 1.77
C PRO A 88 -5.14 22.08 0.38
N GLN A 89 -4.01 22.54 -0.17
CA GLN A 89 -3.92 23.07 -1.54
C GLN A 89 -4.24 22.02 -2.62
N LYS A 90 -4.24 20.73 -2.25
CA LYS A 90 -4.54 19.59 -3.12
C LYS A 90 -5.87 18.91 -2.78
N GLY A 91 -6.73 19.57 -1.98
CA GLY A 91 -8.07 19.10 -1.65
C GLY A 91 -8.16 18.11 -0.49
N TRP A 92 -7.08 17.94 0.27
CA TRP A 92 -7.06 17.10 1.47
C TRP A 92 -7.41 17.92 2.72
N GLU A 93 -8.42 17.49 3.46
CA GLU A 93 -8.83 18.11 4.71
C GLU A 93 -8.16 17.44 5.91
N PRO A 94 -7.59 18.19 6.88
CA PRO A 94 -6.98 17.61 8.07
C PRO A 94 -8.05 17.02 9.00
N LEU A 95 -7.92 15.74 9.34
CA LEU A 95 -8.75 15.07 10.35
C LEU A 95 -8.07 15.04 11.71
N SER A 96 -6.77 14.72 11.75
CA SER A 96 -6.01 14.68 13.01
C SER A 96 -4.53 14.92 12.75
N ILE A 97 -3.87 15.58 13.70
CA ILE A 97 -2.42 15.78 13.72
C ILE A 97 -1.96 15.60 15.16
N THR A 98 -1.10 14.62 15.39
CA THR A 98 -0.56 14.32 16.72
C THR A 98 0.95 14.24 16.63
N ILE A 99 1.64 14.98 17.50
CA ILE A 99 3.10 14.96 17.63
C ILE A 99 3.42 14.43 19.02
N TYR A 100 4.28 13.42 19.11
CA TYR A 100 4.71 12.82 20.37
C TYR A 100 6.18 12.42 20.30
N GLY A 101 7.00 12.99 21.19
CA GLY A 101 8.44 12.76 21.22
C GLY A 101 9.10 13.03 19.87
N ASN A 102 9.69 11.99 19.29
CA ASN A 102 10.38 12.03 18.00
C ASN A 102 9.50 11.53 16.84
N SER A 103 8.18 11.53 17.00
CA SER A 103 7.23 11.00 16.02
C SER A 103 6.05 11.94 15.80
N ALA A 104 5.41 11.81 14.63
CA ALA A 104 4.13 12.42 14.34
C ALA A 104 3.24 11.47 13.54
N GLU A 105 1.94 11.55 13.77
CA GLU A 105 0.90 10.93 12.96
C GLU A 105 -0.07 11.99 12.50
N MET A 106 -0.39 11.99 11.21
CA MET A 106 -1.31 12.92 10.58
C MET A 106 -2.31 12.15 9.73
N THR A 107 -3.59 12.46 9.87
CA THR A 107 -4.66 11.89 9.05
C THR A 107 -5.34 13.01 8.29
N PHE A 108 -5.49 12.82 6.99
CA PHE A 108 -6.23 13.70 6.09
C PHE A 108 -7.30 12.90 5.35
N THR A 109 -8.32 13.59 4.84
CA THR A 109 -9.40 12.97 4.08
C THR A 109 -9.74 13.79 2.84
N THR A 110 -10.21 13.11 1.81
CA THR A 110 -11.06 13.67 0.76
C THR A 110 -12.46 13.05 0.92
N PRO A 111 -13.45 13.36 0.05
CA PRO A 111 -14.70 12.62 0.04
C PRO A 111 -14.53 11.11 -0.17
N ASP A 112 -13.56 10.71 -0.99
CA ASP A 112 -13.41 9.33 -1.45
C ASP A 112 -12.27 8.56 -0.76
N GLN A 113 -11.33 9.24 -0.12
CA GLN A 113 -10.08 8.63 0.37
C GLN A 113 -9.69 9.10 1.77
N ILE A 114 -8.93 8.26 2.46
CA ILE A 114 -8.21 8.56 3.69
C ILE A 114 -6.71 8.47 3.44
N LEU A 115 -5.97 9.45 3.95
CA LEU A 115 -4.52 9.54 3.89
C LEU A 115 -3.96 9.56 5.30
N GLN A 116 -3.09 8.61 5.62
CA GLN A 116 -2.37 8.55 6.88
C GLN A 116 -0.88 8.73 6.62
N ILE A 117 -0.27 9.67 7.34
CA ILE A 117 1.14 9.97 7.25
C ILE A 117 1.75 9.80 8.63
N LYS A 118 2.76 8.94 8.73
CA LYS A 118 3.51 8.73 9.96
C LYS A 118 4.96 9.11 9.73
N ALA A 119 5.51 9.93 10.61
CA ALA A 119 6.92 10.30 10.60
C ALA A 119 7.55 9.85 11.92
N LYS A 120 8.69 9.16 11.86
CA LYS A 120 9.43 8.72 13.05
C LYS A 120 10.91 9.00 12.87
N LYS A 121 11.45 9.89 13.70
CA LYS A 121 12.86 10.27 13.67
C LYS A 121 13.69 9.21 14.39
N GLY A 122 14.51 8.49 13.65
CA GLY A 122 15.56 7.65 14.19
C GLY A 122 16.81 8.46 14.54
N PHE A 123 17.91 7.76 14.81
CA PHE A 123 19.17 8.40 15.17
C PHE A 123 19.73 9.31 14.05
N SER A 124 19.82 8.80 12.83
CA SER A 124 20.37 9.53 11.67
C SER A 124 19.28 10.07 10.75
N GLU A 125 18.28 9.25 10.44
CA GLU A 125 17.25 9.50 9.43
C GLU A 125 15.86 9.48 10.04
N THR A 126 14.91 10.02 9.29
CA THR A 126 13.49 9.97 9.59
C THR A 126 12.84 8.99 8.63
N GLU A 127 12.10 8.03 9.17
CA GLU A 127 11.24 7.17 8.38
C GLU A 127 9.89 7.86 8.20
N LEU A 128 9.42 7.95 6.96
CA LEU A 128 8.15 8.54 6.58
C LEU A 128 7.31 7.45 5.91
N VAL A 129 6.14 7.19 6.47
CA VAL A 129 5.18 6.23 5.95
C VAL A 129 3.96 6.99 5.46
N ILE A 130 3.61 6.80 4.19
CA ILE A 130 2.43 7.38 3.55
C ILE A 130 1.50 6.22 3.21
N GLN A 131 0.28 6.26 3.72
CA GLN A 131 -0.75 5.26 3.45
C GLN A 131 -1.99 5.94 2.90
N VAL A 132 -2.55 5.38 1.84
CA VAL A 132 -3.78 5.88 1.24
C VAL A 132 -4.70 4.71 0.94
N GLY A 133 -6.00 4.96 1.06
CA GLY A 133 -7.03 3.99 0.68
C GLY A 133 -8.40 4.66 0.56
N PRO A 134 -9.39 3.93 0.05
CA PRO A 134 -10.75 4.43 -0.06
C PRO A 134 -11.36 4.67 1.33
N LYS A 135 -12.26 5.64 1.40
CA LYS A 135 -13.08 5.92 2.57
C LYS A 135 -14.35 5.05 2.50
N GLY A 136 -14.36 3.91 3.19
CA GLY A 136 -15.50 2.98 3.21
C GLY A 136 -15.10 1.52 3.45
N GLU A 137 -16.07 0.61 3.49
CA GLU A 137 -15.82 -0.83 3.66
C GLU A 137 -15.16 -1.47 2.43
N LEU A 138 -14.11 -2.25 2.67
CA LEU A 138 -13.42 -3.07 1.66
C LEU A 138 -14.14 -4.41 1.36
N THR A 139 -15.40 -4.55 1.76
CA THR A 139 -16.16 -5.79 1.65
C THR A 139 -17.35 -5.62 0.71
N LYS A 140 -17.18 -6.09 -0.53
CA LYS A 140 -18.25 -6.86 -1.17
C LYS A 140 -17.79 -8.31 -1.17
N GLU A 141 -18.08 -9.02 -0.08
CA GLU A 141 -18.21 -10.47 -0.18
C GLU A 141 -19.34 -10.74 -1.18
N ASN A 142 -19.00 -11.34 -2.32
CA ASN A 142 -19.93 -12.04 -3.20
C ASN A 142 -19.72 -13.53 -3.02
#